data_AF-A0A7S0WKU5-F1
#
_entry.id   AF-A0A7S0WKU5-F1
#
_cell.length_a   1.000
_cell.length_b   1.000
_cell.length_c   1.000
_cell.angle_alpha   90.00
_cell.angle_beta   90.00
_cell.angle_gamma   90.00
#
_symmetry.space_group_name_H-M   'P 1'
#
loop_
_entity.id
_entity.type
_entity.pdbx_description
1 polymer ?
#
loop_
_entity_poly.entity_id
_entity_poly.type
_entity_poly.pdbx_seq_one_letter_code
_entity_poly.pdbx_strand_id
1 'polypeptide(L)'
;VAGEIPESLKYRLLGSKEDIGNWGHEYVRNLAAEIGTEYHRRVEQEGDNASMDDLMTLVTEIIPFHMQHNAEPEAVDLLLEVEKLDILLDNVNDSNYSRTCLYLFSCSNYLPEPEDAIVLKT
;
A
#
# COMPACT_ATOMS: atom_id res chain seq x y z
N VAL A 1 8.56 -3.41 -22.33
CA VAL A 1 8.71 -1.95 -22.20
C VAL A 1 9.22 -1.68 -20.77
N ALA A 2 10.36 -2.27 -20.45
CA ALA A 2 10.82 -2.45 -19.08
C ALA A 2 11.60 -1.20 -18.64
N GLY A 3 11.02 -0.38 -17.78
CA GLY A 3 11.66 0.79 -17.18
C GLY A 3 10.85 2.09 -17.20
N GLU A 4 9.64 2.11 -17.77
CA GLU A 4 8.79 3.32 -17.74
C GLU A 4 7.83 3.29 -16.56
N ILE A 5 7.76 4.42 -15.83
CA ILE A 5 6.77 4.66 -14.78
C ILE A 5 5.37 4.49 -15.41
N PRO A 6 4.45 3.75 -14.77
CA PRO A 6 3.08 3.62 -15.24
C PRO A 6 2.42 4.98 -15.55
N GLU A 7 1.61 5.03 -16.62
CA GLU A 7 1.13 6.30 -17.16
C GLU A 7 0.30 7.11 -16.15
N SER A 8 -0.58 6.46 -15.38
CA SER A 8 -1.45 7.16 -14.43
C SER A 8 -0.66 7.78 -13.28
N LEU A 9 0.27 7.03 -12.70
CA LEU A 9 1.18 7.49 -11.66
C LEU A 9 2.08 8.62 -12.16
N LYS A 10 2.64 8.48 -13.37
CA LYS A 10 3.45 9.53 -14.00
C LYS A 10 2.68 10.85 -14.12
N TYR A 11 1.45 10.81 -14.63
CA TYR A 11 0.64 12.03 -14.75
C TYR A 11 0.12 12.54 -13.41
N ARG A 12 -0.12 11.67 -12.41
CA ARG A 12 -0.45 12.10 -11.05
C ARG A 12 0.69 12.87 -10.39
N LEU A 13 1.94 12.42 -10.57
CA LEU A 13 3.13 13.09 -10.03
C LEU A 13 3.42 14.43 -10.74
N LEU A 14 3.10 14.54 -12.04
CA LEU A 14 3.29 15.77 -12.82
C LEU A 14 2.11 16.76 -12.72
N GLY A 15 0.92 16.26 -12.40
CA GLY A 15 -0.34 16.98 -12.48
C GLY A 15 -0.68 17.81 -11.24
N SER A 16 -1.89 18.37 -11.25
CA SER A 16 -2.45 19.09 -10.11
C SER A 16 -2.77 18.13 -8.96
N LYS A 17 -2.39 18.51 -7.73
CA LYS A 17 -2.67 17.76 -6.48
C LYS A 17 -4.12 17.93 -6.03
N GLU A 18 -5.06 17.74 -6.95
CA GLU A 18 -6.49 17.71 -6.62
C GLU A 18 -6.79 16.46 -5.78
N ASP A 19 -7.87 16.55 -4.99
CA ASP A 19 -8.30 15.43 -4.14
C ASP A 19 -8.43 14.13 -4.97
N ILE A 20 -7.75 13.09 -4.50
CA ILE A 20 -7.72 11.76 -5.15
C ILE A 20 -9.14 11.21 -5.31
N GLY A 21 -10.02 11.50 -4.35
CA GLY A 21 -11.39 10.98 -4.34
C GLY A 21 -12.26 11.48 -5.50
N ASN A 22 -11.92 12.61 -6.12
CA ASN A 22 -12.73 13.20 -7.20
C ASN A 22 -12.81 12.33 -8.46
N TRP A 23 -11.83 11.45 -8.65
CA TRP A 23 -11.73 10.58 -9.82
C TRP A 23 -12.38 9.21 -9.61
N GLY A 24 -12.84 8.93 -8.39
CA GLY A 24 -13.57 7.71 -8.02
C GLY A 24 -12.67 6.49 -7.75
N HIS A 25 -13.28 5.47 -7.15
CA HIS A 25 -12.59 4.28 -6.63
C HIS A 25 -11.69 3.54 -7.63
N GLU A 26 -12.13 3.39 -8.87
CA GLU A 26 -11.37 2.61 -9.86
C GLU A 26 -10.03 3.28 -10.20
N TYR A 27 -10.03 4.61 -10.29
CA TYR A 27 -8.81 5.36 -10.48
C TYR A 27 -7.87 5.18 -9.28
N VAL A 28 -8.37 5.31 -8.06
CA VAL A 28 -7.57 5.16 -6.84
C VAL A 28 -6.99 3.75 -6.73
N ARG A 29 -7.78 2.73 -7.05
CA ARG A 29 -7.35 1.33 -7.06
C ARG A 29 -6.24 1.08 -8.07
N ASN A 30 -6.40 1.58 -9.29
CA ASN A 30 -5.36 1.46 -10.32
C ASN A 30 -4.07 2.20 -9.90
N LEU A 31 -4.22 3.41 -9.33
CA LEU A 31 -3.10 4.19 -8.83
C LEU A 31 -2.35 3.48 -7.69
N ALA A 32 -3.07 2.85 -6.75
CA ALA A 32 -2.47 2.06 -5.68
C ALA A 32 -1.62 0.89 -6.23
N ALA A 33 -2.15 0.13 -7.20
CA ALA A 33 -1.42 -0.96 -7.84
C ALA A 33 -0.16 -0.47 -8.60
N GLU A 34 -0.26 0.67 -9.28
CA GLU A 34 0.88 1.30 -9.95
C GLU A 34 1.95 1.78 -8.94
N ILE A 35 1.53 2.32 -7.78
CA ILE A 35 2.44 2.72 -6.70
C ILE A 35 3.20 1.51 -6.15
N GLY A 36 2.52 0.40 -5.84
CA GLY A 36 3.17 -0.81 -5.35
C GLY A 36 4.17 -1.38 -6.36
N THR A 37 3.81 -1.39 -7.65
CA THR A 37 4.71 -1.82 -8.73
C THR A 37 5.96 -0.92 -8.82
N GLU A 38 5.77 0.40 -8.76
CA GLU A 38 6.86 1.38 -8.82
C GLU A 38 7.76 1.32 -7.58
N TYR A 39 7.18 1.09 -6.39
CA TYR A 39 7.91 0.91 -5.14
C TYR A 39 8.89 -0.26 -5.25
N HIS A 40 8.40 -1.46 -5.60
CA HIS A 40 9.25 -2.64 -5.79
C HIS A 40 10.33 -2.42 -6.85
N ARG A 41 9.99 -1.75 -7.96
CA ARG A 41 10.95 -1.43 -9.02
C ARG A 41 12.09 -0.55 -8.51
N ARG A 42 11.78 0.50 -7.74
CA ARG A 42 12.78 1.41 -7.17
C ARG A 42 13.66 0.71 -6.12
N VAL A 43 13.06 -0.14 -5.27
CA VAL A 43 13.80 -0.97 -4.31
C VAL A 43 14.77 -1.91 -5.03
N GLU A 44 14.34 -2.58 -6.11
CA GLU A 44 15.19 -3.50 -6.87
C GLU A 44 16.36 -2.79 -7.56
N GLN A 45 16.15 -1.57 -8.07
CA GLN A 45 17.15 -0.84 -8.86
C GLN A 45 18.13 -0.01 -8.00
N GLU A 46 17.63 0.64 -6.95
CA GLU A 46 18.36 1.65 -6.19
C GLU A 46 18.61 1.24 -4.72
N GLY A 47 17.94 0.18 -4.24
CA GLY A 47 18.06 -0.32 -2.87
C GLY A 47 17.74 0.76 -1.84
N ASP A 48 18.59 0.87 -0.82
CA ASP A 48 18.42 1.84 0.29
C ASP A 48 18.53 3.32 -0.13
N ASN A 49 19.06 3.62 -1.32
CA ASN A 49 19.18 4.99 -1.82
C ASN A 49 17.94 5.45 -2.59
N ALA A 50 16.97 4.57 -2.78
CA ALA A 50 15.80 4.84 -3.59
C ALA A 50 14.91 5.91 -2.93
N SER A 51 14.64 6.99 -3.66
CA SER A 51 13.71 8.01 -3.17
C SER A 51 12.27 7.49 -3.21
N MET A 52 11.59 7.44 -2.06
CA MET A 52 10.20 6.98 -1.93
C MET A 52 9.23 8.08 -1.49
N ASP A 53 9.73 9.28 -1.20
CA ASP A 53 8.96 10.36 -0.56
C ASP A 53 7.69 10.78 -1.35
N ASP A 54 7.80 10.79 -2.68
CA ASP A 54 6.70 11.07 -3.60
C ASP A 54 5.61 9.98 -3.55
N LEU A 55 6.01 8.70 -3.55
CA LEU A 55 5.08 7.58 -3.42
C LEU A 55 4.43 7.57 -2.04
N MET A 56 5.22 7.80 -0.98
CA MET A 56 4.73 7.83 0.39
C MET A 56 3.70 8.93 0.61
N THR A 57 3.89 10.11 0.01
CA THR A 57 2.91 11.18 0.04
C THR A 57 1.57 10.71 -0.55
N LEU A 58 1.59 10.02 -1.70
CA LEU A 58 0.37 9.49 -2.31
C LEU A 58 -0.28 8.40 -1.46
N VAL A 59 0.50 7.49 -0.86
CA VAL A 59 -0.02 6.46 0.05
C VAL A 59 -0.76 7.11 1.21
N THR A 60 -0.21 8.17 1.82
CA THR A 60 -0.88 8.87 2.94
C THR A 60 -2.19 9.55 2.55
N GLU A 61 -2.40 9.87 1.26
CA GLU A 61 -3.68 10.39 0.74
C GLU A 61 -4.67 9.24 0.43
N ILE A 62 -4.20 8.11 -0.11
CA ILE A 62 -5.02 6.98 -0.55
C ILE A 62 -5.60 6.19 0.63
N ILE A 63 -4.81 5.95 1.68
CA ILE A 63 -5.22 5.11 2.81
C ILE A 63 -6.46 5.65 3.54
N PRO A 64 -6.51 6.93 3.94
CA PRO A 64 -7.72 7.49 4.54
C PRO A 64 -8.94 7.39 3.61
N PHE A 65 -8.74 7.61 2.30
CA PHE A 65 -9.82 7.49 1.32
C PHE A 65 -10.40 6.07 1.27
N HIS A 66 -9.55 5.04 1.16
CA HIS A 66 -9.99 3.64 1.16
C HIS A 66 -10.68 3.26 2.48
N MET A 67 -10.11 3.65 3.62
CA MET A 67 -10.65 3.34 4.94
C MET A 67 -12.00 4.03 5.22
N GLN A 68 -12.24 5.21 4.67
CA GLN A 68 -13.52 5.92 4.77
C GLN A 68 -14.61 5.33 3.86
N HIS A 69 -14.22 4.69 2.75
CA HIS A 69 -15.16 4.15 1.76
C HIS A 69 -15.22 2.62 1.75
N ASN A 70 -15.00 1.99 2.91
CA ASN A 70 -15.19 0.55 3.11
C ASN A 70 -14.28 -0.34 2.23
N ALA A 71 -13.13 0.19 1.78
CA ALA A 71 -12.10 -0.50 1.02
C ALA A 71 -10.89 -0.84 1.90
N GLU A 72 -11.15 -1.35 3.12
CA GLU A 72 -10.09 -1.72 4.06
C GLU A 72 -9.13 -2.80 3.50
N PRO A 73 -9.59 -3.84 2.78
CA PRO A 73 -8.69 -4.81 2.14
C PRO A 73 -7.66 -4.13 1.21
N GLU A 74 -8.12 -3.23 0.35
CA GLU A 74 -7.27 -2.52 -0.61
C GLU A 74 -6.29 -1.57 0.09
N ALA A 75 -6.69 -0.95 1.21
CA ALA A 75 -5.79 -0.17 2.04
C ALA A 75 -4.69 -1.04 2.66
N VAL A 76 -5.04 -2.20 3.21
CA VAL A 76 -4.08 -3.13 3.82
C VAL A 76 -3.12 -3.69 2.79
N ASP A 77 -3.61 -4.10 1.61
CA ASP A 77 -2.77 -4.63 0.53
C ASP A 77 -1.71 -3.62 0.10
N LEU A 78 -2.11 -2.36 -0.15
CA LEU A 78 -1.17 -1.30 -0.52
C LEU A 78 -0.09 -1.11 0.57
N LEU A 79 -0.48 -1.08 1.85
CA LEU A 79 0.46 -0.90 2.95
C LEU A 79 1.42 -2.08 3.14
N LEU A 80 0.97 -3.30 2.83
CA LEU A 80 1.84 -4.48 2.81
C LEU A 80 2.84 -4.42 1.66
N GLU A 81 2.39 -3.99 0.47
CA GLU A 81 3.27 -3.84 -0.71
C GLU A 81 4.36 -2.78 -0.52
N VAL A 82 4.06 -1.68 0.19
CA VAL A 82 5.06 -0.63 0.47
C VAL A 82 5.79 -0.82 1.80
N GLU A 83 5.55 -1.94 2.51
CA GLU A 83 6.13 -2.25 3.83
C GLU A 83 5.91 -1.15 4.90
N LYS A 84 4.74 -0.49 4.88
CA LYS A 84 4.40 0.65 5.78
C LYS A 84 3.11 0.43 6.56
N LEU A 85 2.99 -0.77 7.15
CA LEU A 85 1.81 -1.16 7.92
C LEU A 85 1.57 -0.30 9.18
N ASP A 86 2.58 0.44 9.64
CA ASP A 86 2.49 1.38 10.76
C ASP A 86 1.41 2.47 10.54
N ILE A 87 1.26 2.95 9.30
CA ILE A 87 0.27 3.98 8.93
C ILE A 87 -1.17 3.49 9.17
N LEU A 88 -1.41 2.17 9.14
CA LEU A 88 -2.73 1.60 9.33
C LEU A 88 -3.30 1.95 10.70
N LEU A 89 -2.47 1.96 11.74
CA LEU A 89 -2.90 2.17 13.13
C LEU A 89 -3.56 3.54 13.33
N ASP A 90 -3.09 4.56 12.61
CA ASP A 90 -3.63 5.92 12.69
C ASP A 90 -4.97 6.08 11.95
N ASN A 91 -5.32 5.13 11.06
CA ASN A 91 -6.50 5.18 10.20
C ASN A 91 -7.61 4.19 10.61
N VAL A 92 -7.33 3.30 11.54
CA VAL A 92 -8.31 2.35 12.10
C VAL A 92 -9.17 3.03 13.16
N ASN A 93 -10.47 2.79 13.09
CA ASN A 93 -11.48 3.29 14.03
C ASN A 93 -12.57 2.24 14.29
N ASP A 94 -13.49 2.53 15.21
CA ASP A 94 -14.56 1.61 15.65
C ASP A 94 -15.46 1.08 14.50
N SER A 95 -15.54 1.78 13.36
CA SER A 95 -16.37 1.37 12.22
C SER A 95 -15.68 0.41 11.25
N ASN A 96 -14.34 0.43 11.20
CA ASN A 96 -13.55 -0.35 10.23
C ASN A 96 -12.66 -1.41 10.88
N TYR A 97 -12.33 -1.30 12.18
CA TYR A 97 -11.38 -2.21 12.86
C TYR A 97 -11.74 -3.68 12.68
N SER A 98 -13.02 -4.05 12.81
CA SER A 98 -13.42 -5.46 12.74
C SER A 98 -13.15 -6.06 11.36
N ARG A 99 -13.30 -5.28 10.29
CA ARG A 99 -13.04 -5.72 8.90
C ARG A 99 -11.55 -5.74 8.61
N THR A 100 -10.83 -4.70 9.05
CA THR A 100 -9.36 -4.63 8.93
C THR A 100 -8.68 -5.79 9.67
N CYS A 101 -9.05 -6.08 10.92
CA CYS A 101 -8.48 -7.18 11.69
C CYS A 101 -8.79 -8.55 11.07
N LEU A 102 -10.01 -8.76 10.57
CA LEU A 102 -10.37 -10.01 9.90
C LEU A 102 -9.54 -10.22 8.63
N TYR A 103 -9.31 -9.15 7.87
CA TYR A 103 -8.48 -9.19 6.68
C TYR A 103 -7.03 -9.50 7.02
N LEU A 104 -6.43 -8.78 7.98
CA LEU A 104 -5.07 -9.04 8.45
C LEU A 104 -4.88 -10.48 8.97
N PHE A 105 -5.85 -11.00 9.73
CA PHE A 105 -5.82 -12.38 10.19
C PHE A 105 -5.84 -13.36 9.00
N SER A 106 -6.62 -13.07 7.97
CA SER A 106 -6.65 -13.88 6.75
C SER A 106 -5.29 -13.85 6.05
N CYS A 107 -4.66 -12.67 5.92
CA CYS A 107 -3.32 -12.51 5.36
C CYS A 107 -2.25 -13.27 6.16
N SER A 108 -2.35 -13.32 7.50
CA SER A 108 -1.35 -14.01 8.33
C SER A 108 -1.24 -15.51 8.07
N ASN A 109 -2.27 -16.16 7.52
CA ASN A 109 -2.19 -17.57 7.13
C ASN A 109 -1.31 -17.81 5.89
N TYR A 110 -1.00 -16.75 5.16
CA TYR A 110 -0.18 -16.78 3.94
C TYR A 110 1.20 -16.16 4.15
N LEU A 111 1.42 -15.52 5.30
CA LEU A 111 2.77 -15.12 5.69
C LEU A 111 3.55 -16.39 6.05
N PRO A 112 4.78 -16.56 5.53
CA PRO A 112 5.62 -17.65 6.00
C PRO A 112 5.73 -17.51 7.52
N GLU A 113 5.36 -18.56 8.26
CA GLU A 113 5.63 -18.61 9.70
C GLU A 113 7.12 -18.26 9.88
N PRO A 114 7.47 -17.43 10.87
CA PRO A 114 8.88 -17.25 11.22
C PRO A 114 9.51 -18.63 11.38
N GLU A 115 10.82 -18.76 11.18
CA GLU A 115 11.57 -20.02 11.26
C GLU A 115 11.58 -20.63 12.70
N ASP A 116 10.43 -20.79 13.34
CA ASP A 116 10.18 -21.43 14.63
C ASP A 116 10.64 -22.90 14.61
N ALA A 117 10.83 -23.47 13.42
CA ALA A 117 11.42 -24.79 13.20
C ALA A 117 12.91 -24.89 13.63
N ILE A 118 13.61 -23.77 13.86
CA ILE A 118 15.01 -23.78 14.34
C ILE A 118 15.09 -23.93 15.87
N VAL A 119 14.06 -23.50 16.61
CA VAL A 119 14.08 -23.54 18.10
C VAL A 119 13.75 -24.94 18.64
N LEU A 120 12.97 -25.74 17.92
CA LEU A 120 12.53 -27.07 18.37
C LEU A 120 13.56 -28.21 18.19
N LYS A 121 14.83 -27.89 17.89
CA LYS A 121 15.91 -28.88 17.71
C LYS A 121 17.02 -28.87 18.78
N THR A 122 16.85 -28.13 19.87
CA THR A 122 17.77 -28.20 21.03
C THR A 122 17.06 -28.78 22.24
#